data_AF-A0A0A0VCH1-F1
#
_entry.id   AF-A0A0A0VCH1-F1
#
_cell.length_a   1.000
_cell.length_b   1.000
_cell.length_c   1.000
_cell.angle_alpha   90.00
_cell.angle_beta   90.00
_cell.angle_gamma   90.00
#
_symmetry.space_group_name_H-M   'P 1'
#
loop_
_entity.id
_entity.type
_entity.pdbx_description
1 polymer ?
#
loop_
_entity_poly.entity_id
_entity_poly.type
_entity_poly.pdbx_seq_one_letter_code
_entity_poly.pdbx_strand_id
1 'polypeptide(L)'
;TYFGLQDTKVKQSFIDLEDGSGDDDDAADDYNVSAQFPSGPEEFSLVQVPDRVKKDNINYAKFAKKIDMQEVKTVLWEVLMSHEDIQANSSSDSSSEIRGSVDFAVAYKKLLDRLLPEARKDISVSVAFVALLHLANEHNLLLENSEDMKSLSIKQEKKL
;
A
#
# COMPACT_ATOMS: atom_id res chain seq x y z
N THR A 1 -26.19 30.05 -35.60
CA THR A 1 -27.43 29.34 -35.27
C THR A 1 -27.09 28.21 -34.34
N TYR A 2 -27.83 28.14 -33.23
CA TYR A 2 -27.77 27.21 -32.11
C TYR A 2 -27.43 25.75 -32.45
N PHE A 3 -26.60 25.14 -31.61
CA PHE A 3 -26.85 23.93 -30.80
C PHE A 3 -25.75 23.94 -29.71
N GLY A 4 -25.97 23.99 -28.39
CA GLY A 4 -27.12 23.61 -27.59
C GLY A 4 -26.74 22.41 -26.72
N LEU A 5 -26.39 22.69 -25.45
CA LEU A 5 -26.40 21.75 -24.30
C LEU A 5 -25.33 20.64 -24.32
N GLN A 6 -24.68 20.22 -23.23
CA GLN A 6 -25.16 20.15 -21.85
C GLN A 6 -23.98 19.94 -20.89
N ASP A 7 -23.98 20.68 -19.77
CA ASP A 7 -23.24 20.35 -18.55
C ASP A 7 -23.52 18.90 -18.14
N THR A 8 -22.52 18.02 -18.22
CA THR A 8 -22.59 16.70 -17.61
C THR A 8 -21.97 16.77 -16.22
N LYS A 9 -22.77 17.30 -15.30
CA LYS A 9 -22.62 17.11 -13.86
C LYS A 9 -22.56 15.61 -13.59
N VAL A 10 -21.37 15.07 -13.37
CA VAL A 10 -21.19 13.69 -12.89
C VAL A 10 -21.85 13.62 -11.51
N LYS A 11 -23.07 13.11 -11.48
CA LYS A 11 -23.72 12.66 -10.26
C LYS A 11 -22.91 11.45 -9.77
N GLN A 12 -22.12 11.64 -8.71
CA GLN A 12 -21.77 10.51 -7.86
C GLN A 12 -23.09 9.97 -7.31
N SER A 13 -23.48 8.79 -7.80
CA SER A 13 -24.47 7.96 -7.14
C SER A 13 -23.86 7.54 -5.80
N PHE A 14 -24.29 8.23 -4.74
CA PHE A 14 -24.22 7.71 -3.39
C PHE A 14 -24.98 6.38 -3.40
N ILE A 15 -24.32 5.32 -2.92
CA ILE A 15 -24.99 4.08 -2.62
C ILE A 15 -25.74 4.34 -1.32
N ASP A 16 -27.06 4.47 -1.42
CA ASP A 16 -27.95 4.45 -0.28
C ASP A 16 -27.81 3.07 0.39
N LEU A 17 -27.12 3.02 1.52
CA LEU A 17 -27.16 1.88 2.42
C LEU A 17 -28.55 1.91 3.07
N GLU A 18 -29.47 1.12 2.53
CA GLU A 18 -30.73 0.78 3.19
C GLU A 18 -30.44 0.18 4.57
N ASP A 19 -30.93 0.88 5.59
CA ASP A 19 -31.05 0.43 6.96
C ASP A 19 -32.13 -0.66 7.02
N GLY A 20 -31.69 -1.91 6.88
CA GLY A 20 -32.52 -3.09 7.09
C GLY A 20 -32.73 -3.34 8.58
N SER A 21 -33.72 -2.67 9.15
CA SER A 21 -34.31 -3.00 10.46
C SER A 21 -34.92 -4.41 10.40
N GLY A 22 -34.18 -5.39 10.91
CA GLY A 22 -34.68 -6.74 11.18
C GLY A 22 -35.09 -6.86 12.64
N ASP A 23 -36.34 -6.48 12.93
CA ASP A 23 -37.05 -6.93 14.13
C ASP A 23 -37.47 -8.38 13.91
N ASP A 24 -36.68 -9.32 14.42
CA ASP A 24 -37.15 -10.69 14.68
C ASP A 24 -37.30 -10.85 16.20
N ASP A 25 -38.47 -10.43 16.68
CA ASP A 25 -39.07 -10.99 17.88
C ASP A 25 -39.37 -12.46 17.59
N ASP A 26 -38.67 -13.38 18.26
CA ASP A 26 -39.27 -14.69 18.53
C ASP A 26 -38.94 -15.16 19.95
N ALA A 27 -40.04 -15.55 20.57
CA ALA A 27 -40.21 -15.82 21.98
C ALA A 27 -39.60 -17.15 22.41
N ALA A 28 -39.28 -17.17 23.70
CA ALA A 28 -39.35 -18.31 24.61
C ALA A 28 -38.73 -19.64 24.15
N ASP A 29 -37.68 -20.04 24.86
CA ASP A 29 -37.75 -21.31 25.58
C ASP A 29 -36.78 -21.30 26.77
N ASP A 30 -37.36 -21.15 27.96
CA ASP A 30 -36.75 -21.52 29.24
C ASP A 30 -36.74 -23.05 29.33
N TYR A 31 -35.73 -23.68 28.74
CA TYR A 31 -35.39 -25.06 29.10
C TYR A 31 -34.47 -25.03 30.31
N ASN A 32 -35.09 -24.94 31.49
CA ASN A 32 -34.55 -25.49 32.71
C ASN A 32 -34.39 -27.01 32.54
N VAL A 33 -33.30 -27.44 31.91
CA VAL A 33 -32.85 -28.83 32.01
C VAL A 33 -32.21 -28.97 33.39
N SER A 34 -33.05 -29.35 34.35
CA SER A 34 -32.58 -29.99 35.57
C SER A 34 -31.93 -31.31 35.14
N ALA A 35 -30.65 -31.25 34.76
CA ALA A 35 -29.85 -32.43 34.47
C ALA A 35 -29.68 -33.19 35.79
N GLN A 36 -30.62 -34.09 36.04
CA GLN A 36 -30.49 -35.12 37.06
C GLN A 36 -29.36 -36.04 36.60
N PHE A 37 -28.13 -35.72 36.98
CA PHE A 37 -26.99 -36.60 36.75
C PHE A 37 -27.24 -37.91 37.52
N PRO A 38 -27.20 -39.09 36.87
CA PRO A 38 -27.19 -40.34 37.60
C PRO A 38 -25.88 -40.43 38.37
N SER A 39 -25.98 -40.42 39.69
CA SER A 39 -24.89 -40.65 40.63
C SER A 39 -24.37 -42.09 40.46
N GLY A 40 -23.33 -42.27 39.65
CA GLY A 40 -22.61 -43.53 39.47
C GLY A 40 -21.10 -43.30 39.66
N PRO A 41 -20.39 -44.16 40.43
CA PRO A 41 -18.98 -43.97 40.72
C PRO A 41 -18.14 -44.60 39.62
N GLU A 42 -17.94 -43.90 38.51
CA GLU A 42 -16.91 -44.25 37.53
C GLU A 42 -16.09 -42.99 37.27
N GLU A 43 -14.90 -43.02 37.85
CA GLU A 43 -13.87 -42.00 37.83
C GLU A 43 -13.30 -41.87 36.41
N PHE A 44 -14.04 -41.23 35.49
CA PHE A 44 -13.46 -40.77 34.25
C PHE A 44 -12.48 -39.65 34.61
N SER A 45 -11.19 -39.91 34.43
CA SER A 45 -10.15 -38.88 34.41
C SER A 45 -10.43 -37.96 33.22
N LEU A 46 -11.29 -36.97 33.47
CA LEU A 46 -11.61 -35.90 32.55
C LEU A 46 -10.34 -35.07 32.39
N VAL A 47 -9.63 -35.32 31.30
CA VAL A 47 -8.45 -34.55 30.90
C VAL A 47 -8.81 -33.07 30.96
N GLN A 48 -7.98 -32.26 31.62
CA GLN A 48 -8.21 -30.83 31.77
C GLN A 48 -8.55 -30.18 30.43
N VAL A 49 -9.57 -29.32 30.42
CA VAL A 49 -9.91 -28.49 29.27
C VAL A 49 -8.66 -27.70 28.86
N PRO A 50 -8.24 -27.76 27.58
CA PRO A 50 -7.07 -27.02 27.11
C PRO A 50 -7.24 -25.51 27.36
N ASP A 51 -6.15 -24.84 27.76
CA ASP A 51 -6.16 -23.40 28.01
C ASP A 51 -6.66 -22.64 26.79
N ARG A 52 -7.79 -21.96 26.95
CA ARG A 52 -8.32 -21.05 25.94
C ARG A 52 -7.44 -19.81 25.89
N VAL A 53 -6.72 -19.64 24.78
CA VAL A 53 -5.91 -18.45 24.51
C VAL A 53 -6.83 -17.21 24.57
N LYS A 54 -6.41 -16.19 25.33
CA LYS A 54 -7.14 -14.93 25.43
C LYS A 54 -7.27 -14.32 24.03
N LYS A 55 -8.47 -13.83 23.70
CA LYS A 55 -8.69 -13.10 22.44
C LYS A 55 -7.94 -11.77 22.51
N ASP A 56 -6.74 -11.73 21.95
CA ASP A 56 -6.02 -10.48 21.77
C ASP A 56 -6.64 -9.71 20.60
N ASN A 57 -7.08 -8.48 20.87
CA ASN A 57 -7.57 -7.59 19.84
C ASN A 57 -6.38 -7.07 19.03
N ILE A 58 -6.13 -7.68 17.87
CA ILE A 58 -5.10 -7.22 16.94
C ILE A 58 -5.66 -6.00 16.20
N ASN A 59 -5.01 -4.85 16.37
CA ASN A 59 -5.35 -3.66 15.60
C ASN A 59 -5.05 -3.89 14.11
N TYR A 60 -6.10 -3.93 13.31
CA TYR A 60 -6.03 -3.99 11.84
C TYR A 60 -6.40 -2.63 11.24
N ALA A 61 -5.98 -2.41 9.99
CA ALA A 61 -6.37 -1.21 9.24
C ALA A 61 -7.86 -1.26 8.91
N LYS A 62 -8.62 -0.25 9.35
CA LYS A 62 -10.07 -0.12 9.07
C LYS A 62 -10.36 0.71 7.81
N PHE A 63 -9.35 1.41 7.30
CA PHE A 63 -9.47 2.32 6.16
C PHE A 63 -8.40 2.01 5.13
N ALA A 64 -8.78 2.10 3.85
CA ALA A 64 -7.84 2.00 2.75
C ALA A 64 -6.94 3.24 2.71
N LYS A 65 -5.65 3.03 2.44
CA LYS A 65 -4.69 4.12 2.18
C LYS A 65 -4.71 4.47 0.70
N LYS A 66 -4.82 5.77 0.40
CA LYS A 66 -4.76 6.28 -0.96
C LYS A 66 -3.39 6.94 -1.19
N ILE A 67 -2.65 6.44 -2.17
CA ILE A 67 -1.33 6.96 -2.54
C ILE A 67 -1.45 7.62 -3.91
N ASP A 68 -0.92 8.84 -4.06
CA ASP A 68 -0.83 9.49 -5.36
C ASP A 68 0.39 8.97 -6.12
N MET A 69 0.17 8.07 -7.08
CA MET A 69 1.24 7.49 -7.87
C MET A 69 1.91 8.52 -8.81
N GLN A 70 1.19 9.56 -9.25
CA GLN A 70 1.76 10.58 -10.12
C GLN A 70 2.79 11.42 -9.36
N GLU A 71 2.46 11.81 -8.12
CA GLU A 71 3.38 12.53 -7.25
C GLU A 71 4.67 11.72 -7.01
N VAL A 72 4.52 10.44 -6.62
CA VAL A 72 5.67 9.56 -6.36
C VAL A 72 6.56 9.39 -7.60
N LYS A 73 5.97 9.13 -8.77
CA LYS A 73 6.74 9.00 -10.02
C LYS A 73 7.47 10.29 -10.38
N THR A 74 6.80 11.43 -10.27
CA THR A 74 7.38 12.74 -10.63
C THR A 74 8.58 13.05 -9.75
N VAL A 75 8.41 12.94 -8.42
CA VAL A 75 9.51 13.20 -7.47
C VAL A 75 10.65 12.19 -7.65
N LEU A 76 10.33 10.91 -7.86
CA LEU A 76 11.37 9.90 -8.09
C LEU A 76 12.16 10.17 -9.37
N TRP A 77 11.48 10.56 -10.45
CA TRP A 77 12.13 10.95 -11.69
C TRP A 77 13.03 12.17 -11.51
N GLU A 78 12.57 13.21 -10.83
CA GLU A 78 13.38 14.39 -10.50
C GLU A 78 14.64 14.02 -9.70
N VAL A 79 14.51 13.12 -8.72
CA VAL A 79 15.65 12.63 -7.93
C VAL A 79 16.66 11.90 -8.83
N LEU A 80 16.20 11.06 -9.75
CA LEU A 80 17.06 10.34 -10.69
C LEU A 80 17.76 11.26 -11.69
N MET A 81 17.14 12.39 -12.04
CA MET A 81 17.75 13.42 -12.89
C MET A 81 18.65 14.40 -12.14
N SER A 82 18.49 14.52 -10.81
CA SER A 82 19.25 15.49 -10.01
C SER A 82 20.75 15.16 -10.04
N HIS A 83 21.56 16.16 -10.41
CA HIS A 83 23.02 16.03 -10.60
C HIS A 83 23.85 16.16 -9.31
N GLU A 84 23.24 15.98 -8.14
CA GLU A 84 23.82 16.51 -6.89
C GLU A 84 25.03 15.70 -6.36
N ASP A 85 25.25 14.45 -6.80
CA ASP A 85 26.31 13.59 -6.24
C ASP A 85 27.53 13.35 -7.16
N ILE A 86 27.54 13.87 -8.39
CA ILE A 86 28.69 13.72 -9.31
C ILE A 86 29.48 15.02 -9.31
N GLN A 87 30.70 14.97 -8.75
CA GLN A 87 31.62 16.10 -8.61
C GLN A 87 31.62 17.08 -9.79
N ALA A 88 31.40 18.35 -9.43
CA ALA A 88 31.83 19.57 -10.09
C ALA A 88 32.62 19.44 -11.40
N ASN A 89 31.91 19.31 -12.53
CA ASN A 89 32.18 20.13 -13.72
C ASN A 89 31.09 19.89 -14.77
N SER A 90 30.84 20.91 -15.60
CA SER A 90 30.10 20.87 -16.87
C SER A 90 28.59 21.14 -16.78
N SER A 91 28.27 22.40 -17.06
CA SER A 91 27.18 22.89 -17.91
C SER A 91 25.77 22.32 -17.69
N SER A 92 24.90 23.26 -17.33
CA SER A 92 23.45 23.25 -17.51
C SER A 92 23.06 22.91 -18.96
N ASP A 93 23.12 21.63 -19.29
CA ASP A 93 22.41 21.08 -20.43
C ASP A 93 21.16 20.40 -19.89
N SER A 94 20.02 20.92 -20.33
CA SER A 94 18.69 20.34 -20.14
C SER A 94 18.55 19.05 -20.96
N SER A 95 19.49 18.12 -20.81
CA SER A 95 19.42 16.79 -21.39
C SER A 95 18.46 15.98 -20.53
N SER A 96 17.37 15.51 -21.14
CA SER A 96 16.34 14.67 -20.52
C SER A 96 16.85 13.24 -20.24
N GLU A 97 18.06 13.11 -19.68
CA GLU A 97 18.73 11.85 -19.48
C GLU A 97 19.36 11.71 -18.08
N ILE A 98 19.27 10.50 -17.50
CA ILE A 98 19.97 10.13 -16.26
C ILE A 98 21.46 10.04 -16.57
N ARG A 99 22.26 10.92 -15.96
CA ARG A 99 23.71 10.90 -16.11
C ARG A 99 24.33 9.87 -15.16
N GLY A 100 24.59 8.68 -15.66
CA GLY A 100 25.35 7.64 -14.96
C GLY A 100 24.46 6.56 -14.33
N SER A 101 24.87 6.10 -13.15
CA SER A 101 24.27 4.97 -12.43
C SER A 101 23.86 5.44 -11.05
N VAL A 102 22.61 5.21 -10.66
CA VAL A 102 22.07 5.63 -9.36
C VAL A 102 21.59 4.42 -8.57
N ASP A 103 22.02 4.33 -7.32
CA ASP A 103 21.53 3.29 -6.41
C ASP A 103 20.10 3.58 -5.95
N PHE A 104 19.21 2.59 -6.08
CA PHE A 104 17.82 2.73 -5.68
C PHE A 104 17.66 3.07 -4.19
N ALA A 105 18.52 2.56 -3.31
CA ALA A 105 18.47 2.88 -1.88
C ALA A 105 18.75 4.37 -1.60
N VAL A 106 19.63 4.99 -2.37
CA VAL A 106 19.93 6.43 -2.27
C VAL A 106 18.77 7.24 -2.85
N ALA A 107 18.29 6.86 -4.03
CA ALA A 107 17.13 7.49 -4.66
C ALA A 107 15.87 7.41 -3.78
N TYR A 108 15.63 6.28 -3.12
CA TYR A 108 14.51 6.07 -2.20
C TYR A 108 14.57 7.02 -1.00
N LYS A 109 15.75 7.19 -0.38
CA LYS A 109 15.92 8.15 0.74
C LYS A 109 15.64 9.58 0.29
N LYS A 110 16.21 9.99 -0.84
CA LYS A 110 16.00 11.32 -1.43
C LYS A 110 14.54 11.55 -1.83
N LEU A 111 13.84 10.53 -2.34
CA LEU A 111 12.41 10.56 -2.63
C LEU A 111 11.60 10.86 -1.36
N LEU A 112 11.86 10.14 -0.27
CA LEU A 112 11.17 10.36 1.00
C LEU A 112 11.41 11.78 1.53
N ASP A 113 12.63 12.28 1.41
CA ASP A 113 13.00 13.62 1.87
C ASP A 113 12.27 14.75 1.12
N ARG A 114 12.00 14.55 -0.18
CA ARG A 114 11.29 15.52 -1.04
C ARG A 114 9.76 15.44 -0.93
N LEU A 115 9.21 14.31 -0.50
CA LEU A 115 7.77 14.13 -0.28
C LEU A 115 7.28 14.83 0.99
N LEU A 116 6.02 15.26 0.96
CA LEU A 116 5.32 15.80 2.12
C LEU A 116 5.29 14.76 3.27
N PRO A 117 5.36 15.19 4.55
CA PRO A 117 5.41 14.27 5.69
C PRO A 117 4.25 13.29 5.77
N GLU A 118 3.05 13.68 5.32
CA GLU A 118 1.88 12.81 5.31
C GLU A 118 1.98 11.72 4.24
N ALA A 119 2.41 12.07 3.02
CA ALA A 119 2.64 11.11 1.95
C ALA A 119 3.77 10.13 2.31
N ARG A 120 4.86 10.63 2.90
CA ARG A 120 6.04 9.84 3.29
C ARG A 120 5.69 8.62 4.16
N LYS A 121 4.73 8.74 5.07
CA LYS A 121 4.32 7.65 6.00
C LYS A 121 3.66 6.48 5.26
N ASP A 122 3.12 6.74 4.08
CA ASP A 122 2.42 5.75 3.26
C ASP A 122 3.28 5.19 2.12
N ILE A 123 4.48 5.75 1.90
CA ILE A 123 5.44 5.23 0.94
C ILE A 123 6.31 4.16 1.61
N SER A 124 6.09 2.92 1.20
CA SER A 124 6.99 1.80 1.49
C SER A 124 7.98 1.59 0.34
N VAL A 125 9.03 0.81 0.60
CA VAL A 125 10.01 0.38 -0.42
C VAL A 125 9.30 -0.27 -1.61
N SER A 126 8.29 -1.09 -1.36
CA SER A 126 7.51 -1.76 -2.42
C SER A 126 6.77 -0.78 -3.32
N VAL A 127 6.18 0.27 -2.75
CA VAL A 127 5.45 1.30 -3.53
C VAL A 127 6.43 2.10 -4.40
N ALA A 128 7.56 2.52 -3.84
CA ALA A 128 8.59 3.22 -4.60
C ALA A 128 9.20 2.33 -5.69
N PHE A 129 9.34 1.03 -5.44
CA PHE A 129 9.82 0.09 -6.44
C PHE A 129 8.81 -0.10 -7.58
N VAL A 130 7.50 -0.17 -7.29
CA VAL A 130 6.46 -0.17 -8.34
C VAL A 130 6.53 1.11 -9.18
N ALA A 131 6.72 2.28 -8.55
CA ALA A 131 6.91 3.53 -9.28
C ALA A 131 8.15 3.50 -10.18
N LEU A 132 9.27 2.93 -9.71
CA LEU A 132 10.48 2.74 -10.51
C LEU A 132 10.23 1.84 -11.73
N LEU A 133 9.47 0.76 -11.58
CA LEU A 133 9.13 -0.12 -12.71
C LEU A 133 8.27 0.59 -13.75
N HIS A 134 7.34 1.45 -13.32
CA HIS A 134 6.60 2.31 -14.24
C HIS A 134 7.54 3.26 -15.00
N LEU A 135 8.46 3.92 -14.30
CA LEU A 135 9.45 4.81 -14.93
C LEU A 135 10.38 4.07 -15.88
N ALA A 136 10.75 2.82 -15.58
CA ALA A 136 11.58 2.01 -16.46
C ALA A 136 10.91 1.79 -17.82
N ASN A 137 9.60 1.54 -17.82
CA ASN A 137 8.83 1.40 -19.06
C ASN A 137 8.63 2.74 -19.79
N GLU A 138 8.49 3.85 -19.06
CA GLU A 138 8.21 5.18 -19.63
C GLU A 138 9.48 5.85 -20.20
N HIS A 139 10.64 5.64 -19.56
CA HIS A 139 11.89 6.34 -19.86
C HIS A 139 13.05 5.43 -20.34
N ASN A 140 12.76 4.14 -20.58
CA ASN A 140 13.75 3.12 -21.00
C ASN A 140 14.91 3.02 -20.01
N LEU A 141 14.58 2.76 -18.74
CA LEU A 141 15.58 2.57 -17.69
C LEU A 141 16.01 1.12 -17.63
N LEU A 142 17.30 0.92 -17.43
CA LEU A 142 17.93 -0.37 -17.23
C LEU A 142 18.20 -0.55 -15.73
N LEU A 143 17.71 -1.67 -15.21
CA LEU A 143 17.79 -2.04 -13.79
C LEU A 143 18.74 -3.23 -13.63
N GLU A 144 19.86 -3.01 -12.93
CA GLU A 144 20.85 -4.05 -12.64
C GLU A 144 20.79 -4.41 -11.16
N ASN A 145 20.59 -5.69 -10.85
CA ASN A 145 20.68 -6.21 -9.50
C ASN A 145 22.12 -6.67 -9.19
N SER A 146 22.52 -6.54 -7.93
CA SER A 146 23.74 -7.23 -7.44
C SER A 146 23.48 -8.73 -7.26
N GLU A 147 24.55 -9.54 -7.29
CA GLU A 147 24.53 -10.99 -7.03
C GLU A 147 23.85 -11.32 -5.69
N ASP A 148 24.05 -10.46 -4.69
CA ASP A 148 23.50 -10.58 -3.34
C ASP A 148 22.01 -10.19 -3.23
N MET A 149 21.40 -9.65 -4.29
CA MET A 149 20.04 -9.05 -4.31
C MET A 149 19.79 -7.93 -3.27
N LYS A 150 20.85 -7.39 -2.66
CA LYS A 150 20.77 -6.33 -1.63
C LYS A 150 20.76 -4.92 -2.22
N SER A 151 21.24 -4.77 -3.45
CA SER A 151 21.33 -3.47 -4.13
C SER A 151 20.78 -3.56 -5.56
N LEU A 152 20.25 -2.42 -6.00
CA LEU A 152 19.67 -2.23 -7.31
C LEU A 152 20.21 -0.93 -7.89
N SER A 153 20.85 -1.03 -9.04
CA SER A 153 21.47 0.07 -9.76
C SER A 153 20.61 0.44 -10.97
N ILE A 154 20.35 1.75 -11.13
CA ILE A 154 19.45 2.31 -12.14
C ILE A 154 20.30 3.10 -13.15
N LYS A 155 20.18 2.77 -14.43
CA LYS A 155 20.84 3.45 -15.55
C LYS A 155 19.81 3.77 -16.63
N GLN A 156 20.11 4.69 -17.53
CA GLN A 156 19.29 4.88 -18.73
C GLN A 156 19.94 4.20 -19.93
N GLU A 157 19.12 3.51 -20.73
CA GLU A 157 19.58 2.93 -21.99
C GLU A 157 19.76 4.04 -23.03
N LYS A 158 20.95 4.13 -23.63
CA LYS A 158 21.19 5.04 -24.75
C LYS A 158 20.54 4.46 -26.00
N LYS A 159 19.59 5.19 -26.58
CA LYS A 159 19.02 4.85 -27.88
C LYS A 159 20.11 5.03 -28.95
N LEU A 160 20.50 3.93 -29.61
CA LEU A 160 21.44 3.90 -30.73
C LEU A 160 20.86 4.59 -31.97
#